data_AF-A0A7S4VXA5-F1
#
_entry.id   AF-A0A7S4VXA5-F1
#
_cell.length_a   1.000
_cell.length_b   1.000
_cell.length_c   1.000
_cell.angle_alpha   90.00
_cell.angle_beta   90.00
_cell.angle_gamma   90.00
#
_symmetry.space_group_name_H-M   'P 1'
#
loop_
_entity.id
_entity.type
_entity.pdbx_description
1 polymer ?
#
loop_
_entity_poly.entity_id
_entity_poly.type
_entity_poly.pdbx_seq_one_letter_code
_entity_poly.pdbx_strand_id
1 'polypeptide(L)'
;GQARPVEAREARQGQARPGKARQAKPSQAKARQGKAAHQRGPTDDIMEGDIFFCGPDRWGIHHVVLCCGEMTTADTEITEKIVRHHPELARETVLCCNTIECTRPFRGQDFPWYPAESVYVLRRATGELLLVGDIADGSLVLGITDQPVPVKILLHPFRSGRSDAPFDGGVFRAAMERCARESRRWSKGTALKAITARRSCLSADEYPDPDSRQELMEQLRRSWDKKPICSSVAIKVWQRYFEMLCPPGPKGLDLAAQHILRWMPVLSDRTAPSMLLKTLSTCGWMLRSSFSRSSAAGGA
;
A
#
# COMPACT_ATOMS: atom_id res chain seq x y z
N GLY A 1 -27.14 -9.68 73.57
CA GLY A 1 -28.33 -9.22 72.82
C GLY A 1 -27.88 -8.53 71.56
N GLN A 2 -27.96 -9.22 70.43
CA GLN A 2 -27.85 -8.63 69.10
C GLN A 2 -28.83 -9.40 68.21
N ALA A 3 -29.92 -8.74 67.84
CA ALA A 3 -30.95 -9.29 66.97
C ALA A 3 -30.79 -8.71 65.57
N ARG A 4 -30.55 -9.58 64.59
CA ARG A 4 -30.93 -9.41 63.17
C ARG A 4 -32.47 -9.43 63.11
N PRO A 5 -33.18 -8.78 62.15
CA PRO A 5 -33.21 -9.11 60.71
C PRO A 5 -33.45 -7.84 59.84
N VAL A 6 -33.71 -7.77 58.52
CA VAL A 6 -34.60 -8.53 57.59
C VAL A 6 -34.18 -8.20 56.14
N GLU A 7 -34.15 -9.22 55.27
CA GLU A 7 -34.02 -9.10 53.81
C GLU A 7 -35.34 -8.65 53.16
N ALA A 8 -35.27 -7.78 52.15
CA ALA A 8 -36.44 -7.36 51.36
C ALA A 8 -36.22 -7.55 49.84
N ARG A 9 -36.80 -8.66 49.37
CA ARG A 9 -37.58 -8.89 48.14
C ARG A 9 -37.16 -8.28 46.78
N GLU A 10 -36.94 -9.22 45.87
CA GLU A 10 -37.18 -9.15 44.43
C GLU A 10 -38.62 -8.71 44.07
N ALA A 11 -38.74 -7.94 43.00
CA ALA A 11 -39.94 -7.88 42.17
C ALA A 11 -39.53 -7.81 40.69
N ARG A 12 -39.62 -8.97 40.01
CA ARG A 12 -39.51 -9.07 38.55
C ARG A 12 -40.85 -8.69 37.93
N GLN A 13 -40.88 -7.64 37.12
CA GLN A 13 -42.03 -7.28 36.29
C GLN A 13 -41.82 -7.70 34.83
N GLY A 14 -42.75 -8.52 34.35
CA GLY A 14 -43.54 -8.21 33.16
C GLY A 14 -42.89 -8.41 31.79
N GLN A 15 -42.99 -9.63 31.26
CA GLN A 15 -42.95 -9.89 29.83
C GLN A 15 -44.20 -9.31 29.14
N ALA A 16 -43.99 -8.59 28.03
CA ALA A 16 -45.01 -8.38 27.00
C ALA A 16 -44.37 -8.60 25.62
N ARG A 17 -44.84 -9.63 24.91
CA ARG A 17 -44.55 -9.89 23.50
C ARG A 17 -45.58 -9.15 22.64
N PRO A 18 -45.14 -8.51 21.54
CA PRO A 18 -45.97 -8.55 20.34
C PRO A 18 -45.18 -8.80 19.05
N GLY A 19 -45.79 -9.60 18.16
CA GLY A 19 -45.77 -9.38 16.71
C GLY A 19 -44.56 -9.87 15.91
N LYS A 20 -44.57 -11.14 15.49
CA LYS A 20 -43.77 -11.59 14.33
C LYS A 20 -44.44 -11.10 13.03
N ALA A 21 -43.94 -10.02 12.46
CA ALA A 21 -44.18 -9.69 11.05
C ALA A 21 -43.23 -10.51 10.17
N ARG A 22 -43.79 -11.39 9.33
CA ARG A 22 -43.07 -12.05 8.24
C ARG A 22 -42.81 -10.99 7.15
N GLN A 23 -41.56 -10.59 6.97
CA GLN A 23 -41.10 -9.95 5.73
C GLN A 23 -40.24 -10.94 4.94
N ALA A 24 -40.57 -11.05 3.67
CA ALA A 24 -39.97 -11.95 2.70
C ALA A 24 -38.48 -11.65 2.53
N LYS A 25 -37.66 -12.71 2.54
CA LYS A 25 -36.24 -12.63 2.15
C LYS A 25 -36.16 -12.51 0.62
N PRO A 26 -35.50 -11.49 0.06
CA PRO A 26 -35.14 -11.50 -1.35
C PRO A 26 -34.15 -12.64 -1.61
N SER A 27 -34.42 -13.41 -2.66
CA SER A 27 -33.58 -14.51 -3.14
C SER A 27 -32.17 -13.99 -3.42
N GLN A 28 -31.17 -14.54 -2.71
CA GLN A 28 -29.77 -14.39 -3.09
C GLN A 28 -29.55 -15.11 -4.42
N ALA A 29 -29.53 -14.35 -5.50
CA ALA A 29 -28.91 -14.77 -6.74
C ALA A 29 -27.43 -15.02 -6.45
N LYS A 30 -27.03 -16.29 -6.42
CA LYS A 30 -25.62 -16.69 -6.46
C LYS A 30 -25.04 -16.19 -7.77
N ALA A 31 -24.41 -15.02 -7.73
CA ALA A 31 -23.48 -14.59 -8.75
C ALA A 31 -22.38 -15.64 -8.81
N ARG A 32 -22.38 -16.44 -9.88
CA ARG A 32 -21.25 -17.28 -10.26
C ARG A 32 -20.09 -16.32 -10.51
N GLN A 33 -19.19 -16.20 -9.54
CA GLN A 33 -17.86 -15.64 -9.78
C GLN A 33 -17.20 -16.54 -10.83
N GLY A 34 -17.22 -16.06 -12.07
CA GLY A 34 -16.41 -16.63 -13.13
C GLY A 34 -14.97 -16.62 -12.64
N LYS A 35 -14.39 -17.81 -12.52
CA LYS A 35 -12.97 -18.00 -12.24
C LYS A 35 -12.22 -17.47 -13.45
N ALA A 36 -11.92 -16.17 -13.45
CA ALA A 36 -11.17 -15.53 -14.52
C ALA A 36 -9.83 -16.27 -14.62
N ALA A 37 -9.62 -16.95 -15.74
CA ALA A 37 -8.34 -17.54 -16.06
C ALA A 37 -7.32 -16.39 -16.01
N HIS A 38 -6.44 -16.43 -15.00
CA HIS A 38 -5.30 -15.52 -14.91
C HIS A 38 -4.43 -15.76 -16.14
N GLN A 39 -4.64 -14.96 -17.18
CA GLN A 39 -3.69 -14.88 -18.28
C GLN A 39 -2.36 -14.45 -17.66
N ARG A 40 -1.29 -15.17 -18.00
CA ARG A 40 0.06 -14.82 -17.57
C ARG A 40 0.42 -13.48 -18.24
N GLY A 41 0.17 -12.38 -17.54
CA GLY A 41 0.62 -11.06 -17.97
C GLY A 41 2.15 -11.03 -18.09
N PRO A 42 2.71 -10.18 -18.96
CA PRO A 42 4.14 -9.90 -18.99
C PRO A 42 4.70 -9.70 -17.58
N THR A 43 5.86 -10.32 -17.29
CA THR A 43 6.50 -10.25 -15.97
C THR A 43 6.89 -8.84 -15.52
N ASP A 44 6.85 -7.87 -16.43
CA ASP A 44 7.27 -6.48 -16.23
C ASP A 44 6.10 -5.48 -16.13
N ASP A 45 4.84 -5.94 -16.12
CA ASP A 45 3.69 -5.02 -15.97
C ASP A 45 3.68 -4.36 -14.59
N ILE A 46 3.36 -3.08 -14.51
CA ILE A 46 3.21 -2.38 -13.22
C ILE A 46 1.82 -2.70 -12.67
N MET A 47 1.77 -3.19 -11.43
CA MET A 47 0.51 -3.62 -10.80
C MET A 47 0.41 -3.15 -9.34
N GLU A 48 -0.78 -3.34 -8.77
CA GLU A 48 -1.05 -3.00 -7.37
C GLU A 48 -0.04 -3.66 -6.42
N GLY A 49 0.46 -2.89 -5.46
CA GLY A 49 1.49 -3.32 -4.51
C GLY A 49 2.92 -3.00 -4.92
N ASP A 50 3.19 -2.63 -6.17
CA ASP A 50 4.52 -2.11 -6.54
C ASP A 50 4.84 -0.80 -5.80
N ILE A 51 6.14 -0.52 -5.64
CA ILE A 51 6.61 0.66 -4.90
C ILE A 51 7.41 1.55 -5.84
N PHE A 52 6.95 2.78 -6.00
CA PHE A 52 7.63 3.81 -6.79
C PHE A 52 8.54 4.66 -5.90
N PHE A 53 9.71 4.98 -6.45
CA PHE A 53 10.69 5.88 -5.86
C PHE A 53 10.86 7.06 -6.82
N CYS A 54 10.12 8.13 -6.57
CA CYS A 54 10.13 9.34 -7.38
C CYS A 54 11.26 10.27 -6.92
N GLY A 55 12.22 10.54 -7.79
CA GLY A 55 13.38 11.38 -7.51
C GLY A 55 14.71 10.77 -8.00
N PRO A 56 15.86 11.21 -7.47
CA PRO A 56 16.02 12.00 -6.26
C PRO A 56 15.55 13.46 -6.39
N ASP A 57 15.08 14.04 -5.29
CA ASP A 57 14.99 15.50 -5.16
C ASP A 57 16.40 16.14 -5.09
N ARG A 58 16.47 17.47 -5.02
CA ARG A 58 17.75 18.21 -4.88
C ARG A 58 18.61 17.79 -3.68
N TRP A 59 18.09 17.00 -2.75
CA TRP A 59 18.79 16.49 -1.57
C TRP A 59 19.16 15.01 -1.68
N GLY A 60 18.96 14.38 -2.85
CA GLY A 60 19.23 12.95 -3.03
C GLY A 60 18.12 12.05 -2.47
N ILE A 61 17.00 12.61 -2.03
CA ILE A 61 15.94 11.87 -1.33
C ILE A 61 14.87 11.48 -2.35
N HIS A 62 14.56 10.19 -2.41
CA HIS A 62 13.43 9.70 -3.21
C HIS A 62 12.14 9.80 -2.38
N HIS A 63 11.05 10.24 -2.99
CA HIS A 63 9.71 10.09 -2.43
C HIS A 63 9.19 8.67 -2.70
N VAL A 64 8.47 8.07 -1.76
CA VAL A 64 7.94 6.70 -1.88
C VAL A 64 6.44 6.78 -2.09
N VAL A 65 5.99 6.17 -3.19
CA VAL A 65 4.58 6.08 -3.57
C VAL A 65 4.21 4.61 -3.72
N LEU A 66 3.08 4.21 -3.15
CA LEU A 66 2.54 2.86 -3.30
C LEU A 66 1.59 2.83 -4.49
N CYS A 67 1.81 1.86 -5.39
CA CYS A 67 0.92 1.57 -6.51
C CYS A 67 -0.34 0.86 -6.01
N CYS A 68 -1.52 1.37 -6.38
CA CYS A 68 -2.82 0.87 -5.91
C CYS A 68 -3.68 0.28 -7.03
N GLY A 69 -3.15 0.19 -8.25
CA GLY A 69 -3.89 -0.30 -9.41
C GLY A 69 -2.96 -0.69 -10.55
N GLU A 70 -3.55 -1.15 -11.64
CA GLU A 70 -2.82 -1.36 -12.89
C GLU A 70 -2.47 -0.01 -13.52
N MET A 71 -1.28 0.08 -14.12
CA MET A 71 -0.90 1.25 -14.90
C MET A 71 -1.53 1.20 -16.29
N THR A 72 -2.31 2.21 -16.64
CA THR A 72 -3.04 2.29 -17.92
C THR A 72 -2.57 3.48 -18.75
N THR A 73 -2.96 3.52 -20.03
CA THR A 73 -2.71 4.72 -20.86
C THR A 73 -3.64 5.84 -20.40
N ALA A 74 -3.09 7.05 -20.25
CA ALA A 74 -3.86 8.23 -19.91
C ALA A 74 -4.86 8.59 -21.03
N ASP A 75 -5.96 9.24 -20.68
CA ASP A 75 -6.88 9.76 -21.69
C ASP A 75 -6.25 10.90 -22.52
N THR A 76 -6.93 11.26 -23.61
CA THR A 76 -6.47 12.31 -24.52
C THR A 76 -6.39 13.68 -23.83
N GLU A 77 -7.31 13.98 -22.91
CA GLU A 77 -7.35 15.30 -22.25
C GLU A 77 -6.16 15.49 -21.31
N ILE A 78 -5.84 14.49 -20.49
CA ILE A 78 -4.65 14.47 -19.63
C ILE A 78 -3.40 14.55 -20.50
N THR A 79 -3.34 13.76 -21.57
CA THR A 79 -2.20 13.75 -22.51
C THR A 79 -1.97 15.14 -23.11
N GLU A 80 -3.01 15.80 -23.62
CA GLU A 80 -2.91 17.15 -24.18
C GLU A 80 -2.46 18.19 -23.15
N LYS A 81 -2.94 18.10 -21.90
CA LYS A 81 -2.51 18.99 -20.82
C LYS A 81 -1.04 18.81 -20.48
N ILE A 82 -0.56 17.56 -20.38
CA ILE A 82 0.86 17.25 -20.16
C ILE A 82 1.71 17.78 -21.31
N VAL A 83 1.34 17.52 -22.56
CA VAL A 83 2.12 17.97 -23.74
C VAL A 83 2.11 19.49 -23.88
N ARG A 84 1.01 20.16 -23.51
CA ARG A 84 0.97 21.64 -23.51
C ARG A 84 1.97 22.23 -22.51
N HIS A 85 2.17 21.58 -21.36
CA HIS A 85 3.07 22.06 -20.32
C HIS A 85 4.53 21.61 -20.54
N HIS A 86 4.73 20.40 -21.05
CA HIS A 86 6.01 19.78 -21.36
C HIS A 86 6.08 19.36 -22.85
N PRO A 87 6.25 20.31 -23.79
CA PRO A 87 6.18 20.04 -25.23
C PRO A 87 7.21 19.02 -25.72
N GLU A 88 8.34 18.87 -25.03
CA GLU A 88 9.38 17.88 -25.32
C GLU A 88 8.89 16.43 -25.13
N LEU A 89 7.79 16.23 -24.40
CA LEU A 89 7.17 14.92 -24.15
C LEU A 89 6.08 14.55 -25.18
N ALA A 90 5.85 15.37 -26.22
CA ALA A 90 4.79 15.18 -27.21
C ALA A 90 4.79 13.82 -27.93
N ARG A 91 5.94 13.14 -27.97
CA ARG A 91 6.12 11.85 -28.65
C ARG A 91 6.10 10.66 -27.71
N GLU A 92 6.02 10.90 -26.41
CA GLU A 92 6.12 9.86 -25.40
C GLU A 92 4.75 9.26 -25.05
N THR A 93 4.74 8.18 -24.29
CA THR A 93 3.50 7.53 -23.85
C THR A 93 3.12 8.05 -22.48
N VAL A 94 1.95 8.67 -22.35
CA VAL A 94 1.40 9.13 -21.07
C VAL A 94 0.60 8.01 -20.43
N LEU A 95 0.88 7.74 -19.15
CA LEU A 95 0.30 6.65 -18.38
C LEU A 95 -0.33 7.20 -17.10
N CYS A 96 -1.35 6.53 -16.59
CA CYS A 96 -1.98 6.83 -15.30
C CYS A 96 -1.95 5.61 -14.39
N CYS A 97 -1.88 5.84 -13.08
CA CYS A 97 -2.00 4.79 -12.09
C CYS A 97 -2.59 5.33 -10.79
N ASN A 98 -3.51 4.57 -10.19
CA ASN A 98 -3.96 4.86 -8.83
C ASN A 98 -2.80 4.65 -7.86
N THR A 99 -2.62 5.60 -6.96
CA THR A 99 -1.47 5.65 -6.05
C THR A 99 -1.88 6.15 -4.69
N ILE A 100 -1.05 5.83 -3.70
CA ILE A 100 -1.17 6.41 -2.38
C ILE A 100 0.20 6.72 -1.78
N GLU A 101 0.32 7.89 -1.19
CA GLU A 101 1.54 8.33 -0.51
C GLU A 101 1.22 9.05 0.80
N CYS A 102 2.25 9.41 1.56
CA CYS A 102 2.12 10.34 2.67
C CYS A 102 2.80 11.64 2.27
N THR A 103 2.00 12.65 1.95
CA THR A 103 2.50 13.97 1.57
C THR A 103 3.03 14.71 2.79
N ARG A 104 3.99 15.62 2.54
CA ARG A 104 4.28 16.70 3.50
C ARG A 104 3.05 17.61 3.52
N PRO A 105 2.73 18.29 4.64
CA PRO A 105 1.63 19.26 4.65
C PRO A 105 1.86 20.29 3.56
N PHE A 106 1.01 20.24 2.54
CA PHE A 106 0.92 21.26 1.53
C PHE A 106 -0.04 22.31 2.07
N ARG A 107 0.45 23.56 2.20
CA ARG A 107 -0.36 24.71 2.67
C ARG A 107 -1.05 24.52 4.02
N GLY A 108 -0.43 23.79 4.95
CA GLY A 108 -0.94 23.64 6.32
C GLY A 108 -2.10 22.65 6.50
N GLN A 109 -2.48 21.93 5.44
CA GLN A 109 -3.37 20.78 5.55
C GLN A 109 -2.56 19.49 5.64
N ASP A 110 -2.81 18.70 6.68
CA ASP A 110 -2.20 17.39 6.86
C ASP A 110 -3.06 16.32 6.17
N PHE A 111 -2.53 15.74 5.10
CA PHE A 111 -3.06 14.50 4.52
C PHE A 111 -2.17 13.35 4.98
N PRO A 112 -2.57 12.61 6.04
CA PRO A 112 -1.75 11.49 6.50
C PRO A 112 -1.60 10.43 5.39
N TRP A 113 -2.61 10.34 4.51
CA TRP A 113 -2.69 9.49 3.33
C TRP A 113 -3.23 10.36 2.18
N TYR A 114 -2.47 10.43 1.09
CA TYR A 114 -2.81 11.17 -0.12
C TYR A 114 -3.10 10.16 -1.24
N PRO A 115 -4.36 9.73 -1.38
CA PRO A 115 -4.78 8.98 -2.56
C PRO A 115 -4.83 9.92 -3.77
N ALA A 116 -4.28 9.46 -4.89
CA ALA A 116 -4.27 10.21 -6.14
C ALA A 116 -4.19 9.28 -7.35
N GLU A 117 -4.68 9.75 -8.50
CA GLU A 117 -4.28 9.21 -9.79
C GLU A 117 -2.99 9.92 -10.21
N SER A 118 -1.86 9.22 -10.15
CA SER A 118 -0.57 9.75 -10.58
C SER A 118 -0.41 9.59 -12.09
N VAL A 119 0.14 10.62 -12.74
CA VAL A 119 0.37 10.69 -14.18
C VAL A 119 1.86 10.56 -14.46
N TYR A 120 2.19 9.64 -15.35
CA TYR A 120 3.55 9.30 -15.74
C TYR A 120 3.76 9.45 -17.24
N VAL A 121 5.03 9.57 -17.63
CA VAL A 121 5.47 9.47 -19.02
C VAL A 121 6.51 8.37 -19.13
N LEU A 122 6.29 7.43 -20.04
CA LEU A 122 7.24 6.41 -20.44
C LEU A 122 8.00 6.89 -21.68
N ARG A 123 9.30 7.16 -21.51
CA ARG A 123 10.19 7.54 -22.61
C ARG A 123 10.40 6.37 -23.55
N ARG A 124 10.03 6.52 -24.80
CA ARG A 124 10.11 5.46 -25.83
C ARG A 124 11.55 5.07 -26.14
N ALA A 125 12.48 6.02 -26.11
CA ALA A 125 13.87 5.78 -26.44
C ALA A 125 14.62 5.01 -25.34
N THR A 126 14.35 5.32 -24.07
CA THR A 126 15.11 4.81 -22.92
C THR A 126 14.35 3.78 -22.09
N GLY A 127 13.03 3.73 -22.22
CA GLY A 127 12.14 2.98 -21.33
C GLY A 127 12.02 3.59 -19.93
N GLU A 128 12.57 4.79 -19.69
CA GLU A 128 12.50 5.46 -18.39
C GLU A 128 11.07 5.94 -18.09
N LEU A 129 10.65 5.76 -16.84
CA LEU A 129 9.38 6.29 -16.35
C LEU A 129 9.62 7.60 -15.60
N LEU A 130 8.82 8.62 -15.90
CA LEU A 130 8.87 9.94 -15.29
C LEU A 130 7.51 10.27 -14.67
N LEU A 131 7.45 10.74 -13.43
CA LEU A 131 6.26 11.34 -12.83
C LEU A 131 6.14 12.77 -13.36
N VAL A 132 4.98 13.13 -13.91
CA VAL A 132 4.74 14.45 -14.54
C VAL A 132 3.56 15.21 -13.93
N GLY A 133 2.78 14.55 -13.08
CA GLY A 133 1.64 15.17 -12.40
C GLY A 133 0.81 14.17 -11.64
N ASP A 134 -0.27 14.65 -11.04
CA ASP A 134 -1.22 13.86 -10.27
C ASP A 134 -2.58 14.56 -10.16
N ILE A 135 -3.62 13.78 -9.92
CA ILE A 135 -4.99 14.23 -9.63
C ILE A 135 -5.36 13.68 -8.25
N ALA A 136 -5.48 14.56 -7.26
CA ALA A 136 -5.90 14.17 -5.92
C ALA A 136 -7.29 13.50 -5.93
N ASP A 137 -7.52 12.55 -5.03
CA ASP A 137 -8.83 11.92 -4.89
C ASP A 137 -9.97 12.95 -4.69
N GLY A 138 -11.04 12.80 -5.45
CA GLY A 138 -12.16 13.74 -5.50
C GLY A 138 -11.87 15.10 -6.17
N SER A 139 -10.65 15.32 -6.68
CA SER A 139 -10.30 16.52 -7.45
C SER A 139 -10.54 16.30 -8.95
N LEU A 140 -10.77 17.41 -9.67
CA LEU A 140 -10.75 17.46 -11.14
C LEU A 140 -9.54 18.26 -11.66
N VAL A 141 -8.68 18.72 -10.74
CA VAL A 141 -7.52 19.55 -11.05
C VAL A 141 -6.30 18.65 -11.19
N LEU A 142 -5.74 18.61 -12.40
CA LEU A 142 -4.44 18.02 -12.67
C LEU A 142 -3.34 18.95 -12.15
N GLY A 143 -2.64 18.52 -11.11
CA GLY A 143 -1.38 19.10 -10.69
C GLY A 143 -0.28 18.63 -11.64
N ILE A 144 0.41 19.55 -12.31
CA ILE A 144 1.54 19.22 -13.19
C ILE A 144 2.83 19.59 -12.46
N THR A 145 3.81 18.70 -12.47
CA THR A 145 5.13 18.97 -11.89
C THR A 145 5.89 19.97 -12.75
N ASP A 146 6.57 20.95 -12.14
CA ASP A 146 7.40 21.93 -12.87
C ASP A 146 8.46 21.29 -13.76
N GLN A 147 8.97 20.12 -13.37
CA GLN A 147 9.93 19.32 -14.12
C GLN A 147 9.56 17.83 -13.98
N PRO A 148 9.64 17.04 -15.07
CA PRO A 148 9.44 15.59 -14.99
C PRO A 148 10.41 14.94 -13.99
N VAL A 149 9.91 14.07 -13.13
CA VAL A 149 10.67 13.46 -12.03
C VAL A 149 10.98 12.00 -12.35
N PRO A 150 12.24 11.56 -12.41
CA PRO A 150 12.58 10.16 -12.65
C PRO A 150 11.96 9.20 -11.61
N VAL A 151 11.51 8.04 -12.07
CA VAL A 151 10.89 7.02 -11.23
C VAL A 151 11.64 5.70 -11.33
N LYS A 152 12.00 5.15 -10.18
CA LYS A 152 12.41 3.74 -10.05
C LYS A 152 11.29 2.93 -9.43
N ILE A 153 11.18 1.67 -9.80
CA ILE A 153 10.09 0.80 -9.35
C ILE A 153 10.68 -0.45 -8.71
N LEU A 154 10.18 -0.81 -7.53
CA LEU A 154 10.34 -2.14 -6.96
C LEU A 154 9.10 -2.97 -7.27
N LEU A 155 9.28 -3.98 -8.11
CA LEU A 155 8.25 -4.95 -8.46
C LEU A 155 8.14 -6.02 -7.37
N HIS A 156 6.94 -6.25 -6.84
CA HIS A 156 6.74 -7.18 -5.73
C HIS A 156 6.95 -8.66 -6.13
N PRO A 157 7.32 -9.55 -5.21
CA PRO A 157 7.71 -10.94 -5.54
C PRO A 157 6.54 -11.87 -5.88
N PHE A 158 5.31 -11.51 -5.49
CA PHE A 158 4.08 -12.33 -5.66
C PHE A 158 3.47 -12.33 -7.08
N ARG A 159 4.30 -12.08 -8.10
CA ARG A 159 3.89 -12.06 -9.51
C ARG A 159 3.79 -13.47 -10.08
N SER A 160 2.92 -13.63 -11.07
CA SER A 160 2.77 -14.87 -11.82
C SER A 160 4.14 -15.37 -12.32
N GLY A 161 4.49 -16.62 -11.98
CA GLY A 161 5.75 -17.24 -12.40
C GLY A 161 6.98 -16.96 -11.53
N ARG A 162 6.84 -16.19 -10.42
CA ARG A 162 7.97 -15.90 -9.50
C ARG A 162 7.77 -16.43 -8.08
N SER A 163 6.54 -16.66 -7.65
CA SER A 163 6.19 -17.13 -6.31
C SER A 163 5.21 -18.30 -6.39
N ASP A 164 5.33 -19.24 -5.46
CA ASP A 164 4.40 -20.37 -5.31
C ASP A 164 3.01 -19.90 -4.84
N ALA A 165 2.96 -18.76 -4.15
CA ALA A 165 1.73 -18.11 -3.73
C ALA A 165 1.41 -16.93 -4.68
N PRO A 166 0.24 -16.92 -5.33
CA PRO A 166 -0.19 -15.78 -6.13
C PRO A 166 -0.51 -14.59 -5.22
N PHE A 167 -0.33 -13.38 -5.76
CA PHE A 167 -0.78 -12.16 -5.12
C PHE A 167 -2.32 -12.16 -4.97
N ASP A 168 -2.81 -11.74 -3.80
CA ASP A 168 -4.25 -11.61 -3.51
C ASP A 168 -4.62 -10.12 -3.41
N GLY A 169 -5.09 -9.57 -4.54
CA GLY A 169 -5.51 -8.17 -4.62
C GLY A 169 -6.71 -7.81 -3.74
N GLY A 170 -7.53 -8.79 -3.36
CA GLY A 170 -8.63 -8.56 -2.42
C GLY A 170 -8.11 -8.28 -1.01
N VAL A 171 -7.20 -9.13 -0.52
CA VAL A 171 -6.56 -8.96 0.78
C VAL A 171 -5.68 -7.70 0.81
N PHE A 172 -4.96 -7.40 -0.29
CA PHE A 172 -4.12 -6.21 -0.39
C PHE A 172 -4.95 -4.92 -0.27
N ARG A 173 -6.05 -4.80 -1.02
CA ARG A 173 -6.96 -3.65 -0.91
C ARG A 173 -7.56 -3.53 0.49
N ALA A 174 -7.96 -4.63 1.11
CA ALA A 174 -8.47 -4.60 2.47
C ALA A 174 -7.42 -4.14 3.50
N ALA A 175 -6.15 -4.52 3.32
CA ALA A 175 -5.03 -4.04 4.13
C ALA A 175 -4.81 -2.53 3.95
N MET A 176 -4.86 -2.05 2.70
CA MET A 176 -4.75 -0.62 2.37
C MET A 176 -5.88 0.19 2.99
N GLU A 177 -7.14 -0.21 2.82
CA GLU A 177 -8.30 0.45 3.43
C GLU A 177 -8.20 0.51 4.95
N ARG A 178 -7.73 -0.59 5.58
CA ARG A 178 -7.52 -0.64 7.02
C ARG A 178 -6.47 0.38 7.45
N CYS A 179 -5.32 0.43 6.78
CA CYS A 179 -4.28 1.41 7.08
C CYS A 179 -4.77 2.85 6.88
N ALA A 180 -5.54 3.12 5.83
CA ALA A 180 -6.11 4.44 5.57
C ALA A 180 -7.05 4.89 6.70
N ARG A 181 -7.96 4.02 7.15
CA ARG A 181 -8.90 4.29 8.26
C ARG A 181 -8.21 4.55 9.60
N GLU A 182 -7.10 3.86 9.87
CA GLU A 182 -6.38 3.96 11.16
C GLU A 182 -5.38 5.13 11.20
N SER A 183 -5.15 5.80 10.08
CA SER A 183 -4.10 6.80 9.97
C SER A 183 -4.39 8.08 10.77
N ARG A 184 -3.40 8.51 11.57
CA ARG A 184 -3.46 9.73 12.40
C ARG A 184 -2.63 10.87 11.78
N ARG A 185 -2.95 12.12 12.19
CA ARG A 185 -2.36 13.40 11.72
C ARG A 185 -0.84 13.55 11.90
N TRP A 186 -0.25 14.55 11.24
CA TRP A 186 1.20 14.70 11.02
C TRP A 186 1.89 15.79 11.92
N SER A 187 3.15 15.61 12.40
CA SER A 187 4.06 16.66 12.90
C SER A 187 5.49 16.59 12.31
N LYS A 188 6.14 17.74 12.06
CA LYS A 188 7.45 17.85 11.38
C LYS A 188 8.61 17.10 12.05
N GLY A 189 8.55 16.85 13.36
CA GLY A 189 9.67 16.28 14.13
C GLY A 189 10.01 14.81 13.81
N THR A 190 9.09 14.03 13.26
CA THR A 190 9.29 12.58 13.04
C THR A 190 10.24 12.27 11.88
N ALA A 191 10.22 13.06 10.80
CA ALA A 191 11.06 12.80 9.64
C ALA A 191 12.56 12.94 9.96
N LEU A 192 12.91 13.93 10.78
CA LEU A 192 14.29 14.14 11.20
C LEU A 192 14.78 13.01 12.13
N LYS A 193 13.91 12.52 13.05
CA LYS A 193 14.21 11.36 13.91
C LYS A 193 14.42 10.08 13.11
N ALA A 194 13.69 9.88 12.02
CA ALA A 194 13.86 8.70 11.16
C ALA A 194 15.23 8.67 10.46
N ILE A 195 15.80 9.84 10.14
CA ILE A 195 17.12 9.94 9.52
C ILE A 195 18.24 9.58 10.53
N THR A 196 18.06 9.92 11.81
CA THR A 196 19.05 9.69 12.88
C THR A 196 18.87 8.40 13.66
N ALA A 197 17.69 7.76 13.57
CA ALA A 197 17.44 6.48 14.22
C ALA A 197 18.42 5.41 13.69
N ARG A 198 18.90 4.55 14.59
CA ARG A 198 19.68 3.37 14.20
C ARG A 198 18.89 2.59 13.15
N ARG A 199 19.53 2.46 12.00
CA ARG A 199 19.02 1.81 10.80
C ARG A 199 19.02 0.30 11.04
N SER A 200 17.90 -0.25 11.48
CA SER A 200 17.75 -1.70 11.70
C SER A 200 16.84 -2.28 10.63
N CYS A 201 17.42 -3.03 9.69
CA CYS A 201 16.66 -4.06 8.99
C CYS A 201 16.37 -5.18 9.99
N LEU A 202 15.23 -5.83 9.87
CA LEU A 202 14.90 -6.99 10.69
C LEU A 202 15.67 -8.20 10.13
N SER A 203 16.33 -8.98 10.98
CA SER A 203 16.94 -10.24 10.54
C SER A 203 16.12 -11.43 11.00
N ALA A 204 16.00 -12.47 10.17
CA ALA A 204 15.34 -13.71 10.56
C ALA A 204 16.06 -14.39 11.74
N ASP A 205 17.39 -14.25 11.82
CA ASP A 205 18.21 -14.83 12.89
C ASP A 205 17.92 -14.23 14.27
N GLU A 206 17.35 -13.02 14.32
CA GLU A 206 16.93 -12.37 15.56
C GLU A 206 15.58 -12.91 16.09
N TYR A 207 14.86 -13.68 15.28
CA TYR A 207 13.53 -14.21 15.60
C TYR A 207 13.38 -15.69 15.19
N PRO A 208 14.20 -16.60 15.77
CA PRO A 208 14.31 -17.98 15.32
C PRO A 208 13.10 -18.86 15.67
N ASP A 209 12.32 -18.49 16.68
CA ASP A 209 11.22 -19.29 17.22
C ASP A 209 9.86 -18.55 17.19
N PRO A 210 8.73 -19.26 17.39
CA PRO A 210 7.40 -18.65 17.35
C PRO A 210 7.17 -17.55 18.41
N ASP A 211 7.78 -17.67 19.59
CA ASP A 211 7.57 -16.72 20.69
C ASP A 211 8.24 -15.37 20.37
N SER A 212 9.51 -15.40 19.94
CA SER A 212 10.22 -14.19 19.47
C SER A 212 9.52 -13.56 18.25
N ARG A 213 8.96 -14.35 17.35
CA ARG A 213 8.16 -13.84 16.22
C ARG A 213 6.82 -13.24 16.64
N GLN A 214 6.21 -13.74 17.72
CA GLN A 214 5.04 -13.10 18.33
C GLN A 214 5.41 -11.71 18.88
N GLU A 215 6.53 -11.59 19.59
CA GLU A 215 7.04 -10.29 20.08
C GLU A 215 7.32 -9.32 18.94
N LEU A 216 7.88 -9.80 17.83
CA LEU A 216 8.07 -9.02 16.61
C LEU A 216 6.72 -8.49 16.08
N MET A 217 5.69 -9.32 15.99
CA MET A 217 4.38 -8.89 15.51
C MET A 217 3.77 -7.80 16.39
N GLU A 218 3.94 -7.88 17.71
CA GLU A 218 3.52 -6.82 18.62
C GLU A 218 4.32 -5.53 18.39
N GLN A 219 5.63 -5.63 18.19
CA GLN A 219 6.48 -4.49 17.86
C GLN A 219 6.07 -3.84 16.54
N LEU A 220 5.79 -4.63 15.51
CA LEU A 220 5.34 -4.17 14.20
C LEU A 220 4.01 -3.42 14.31
N ARG A 221 3.03 -3.98 15.03
CA ARG A 221 1.74 -3.32 15.31
C ARG A 221 1.93 -1.97 16.01
N ARG A 222 2.77 -1.92 17.05
CA ARG A 222 3.13 -0.65 17.71
C ARG A 222 3.80 0.34 16.75
N SER A 223 4.57 -0.13 15.77
CA SER A 223 5.16 0.73 14.74
C SER A 223 4.11 1.30 13.79
N TRP A 224 3.06 0.55 13.48
CA TRP A 224 2.00 0.98 12.57
C TRP A 224 1.17 2.13 13.15
N ASP A 225 1.03 2.21 14.47
CA ASP A 225 0.36 3.32 15.16
C ASP A 225 1.18 4.61 15.16
N LYS A 226 2.48 4.52 14.85
CA LYS A 226 3.32 5.71 14.78
C LYS A 226 3.02 6.48 13.51
N LYS A 227 3.21 7.78 13.64
CA LYS A 227 3.03 8.72 12.56
C LYS A 227 3.84 8.32 11.31
N PRO A 228 3.21 8.20 10.12
CA PRO A 228 3.89 7.78 8.91
C PRO A 228 4.90 8.82 8.39
N ILE A 229 5.94 8.32 7.73
CA ILE A 229 6.78 9.00 6.74
C ILE A 229 6.46 8.43 5.35
N CYS A 230 6.98 9.01 4.27
CA CYS A 230 6.65 8.59 2.90
C CYS A 230 6.78 7.07 2.66
N SER A 231 7.86 6.45 3.15
CA SER A 231 8.08 5.00 3.07
C SER A 231 7.17 4.17 3.98
N SER A 232 6.61 4.75 5.06
CA SER A 232 5.79 4.02 6.02
C SER A 232 4.52 3.46 5.39
N VAL A 233 3.95 4.17 4.41
CA VAL A 233 2.69 3.77 3.77
C VAL A 233 2.86 2.40 3.12
N ALA A 234 3.82 2.27 2.19
CA ALA A 234 4.12 1.01 1.53
C ALA A 234 4.46 -0.12 2.52
N ILE A 235 5.29 0.17 3.53
CA ILE A 235 5.70 -0.83 4.53
C ILE A 235 4.48 -1.33 5.33
N LYS A 236 3.64 -0.42 5.84
CA LYS A 236 2.47 -0.78 6.65
C LYS A 236 1.47 -1.62 5.85
N VAL A 237 1.18 -1.23 4.61
CA VAL A 237 0.22 -1.96 3.77
C VAL A 237 0.71 -3.38 3.51
N TRP A 238 1.98 -3.55 3.10
CA TRP A 238 2.53 -4.90 2.85
C TRP A 238 2.61 -5.76 4.10
N GLN A 239 2.99 -5.18 5.25
CA GLN A 239 3.04 -5.94 6.49
C GLN A 239 1.64 -6.34 6.99
N ARG A 240 0.64 -5.46 6.85
CA ARG A 240 -0.76 -5.79 7.12
C ARG A 240 -1.31 -6.81 6.12
N TYR A 241 -0.90 -6.75 4.86
CA TYR A 241 -1.26 -7.75 3.86
C TYR A 241 -0.81 -9.15 4.29
N PHE A 242 0.45 -9.30 4.72
CA PHE A 242 0.94 -10.59 5.23
C PHE A 242 0.24 -11.07 6.50
N GLU A 243 -0.10 -10.15 7.41
CA GLU A 243 -0.91 -10.47 8.59
C GLU A 243 -2.31 -10.97 8.21
N MET A 244 -2.95 -10.34 7.23
CA MET A 244 -4.32 -10.66 6.79
C MET A 244 -4.40 -11.87 5.86
N LEU A 245 -3.31 -12.21 5.18
CA LEU A 245 -3.22 -13.39 4.32
C LEU A 245 -3.19 -14.69 5.13
N CYS A 246 -2.71 -14.63 6.37
CA CYS A 246 -2.58 -15.78 7.25
C CYS A 246 -3.87 -16.06 8.06
N PRO A 247 -4.13 -17.33 8.44
CA PRO A 247 -5.28 -17.67 9.27
C PRO A 247 -5.20 -16.99 10.66
N PRO A 248 -6.32 -16.73 11.34
CA PRO A 248 -6.28 -16.18 12.68
C PRO A 248 -5.66 -17.17 13.69
N GLY A 249 -5.03 -16.63 14.74
CA GLY A 249 -4.45 -17.39 15.85
C GLY A 249 -2.92 -17.48 15.81
N PRO A 250 -2.30 -18.13 16.82
CA PRO A 250 -0.84 -18.10 17.02
C PRO A 250 -0.04 -18.60 15.80
N LYS A 251 -0.48 -19.70 15.18
CA LYS A 251 0.18 -20.26 13.99
C LYS A 251 0.17 -19.31 12.79
N GLY A 252 -0.92 -18.57 12.59
CA GLY A 252 -0.97 -17.61 11.49
C GLY A 252 -0.18 -16.34 11.76
N LEU A 253 -0.10 -15.91 13.03
CA LEU A 253 0.81 -14.82 13.42
C LEU A 253 2.28 -15.18 13.19
N ASP A 254 2.65 -16.40 13.54
CA ASP A 254 3.99 -16.95 13.25
C ASP A 254 4.30 -16.93 11.75
N LEU A 255 3.37 -17.41 10.90
CA LEU A 255 3.51 -17.35 9.44
C LEU A 255 3.57 -15.92 8.90
N ALA A 256 2.77 -15.00 9.43
CA ALA A 256 2.81 -13.60 9.04
C ALA A 256 4.16 -12.96 9.35
N ALA A 257 4.72 -13.22 10.53
CA ALA A 257 6.05 -12.75 10.91
C ALA A 257 7.13 -13.28 9.97
N GLN A 258 7.06 -14.58 9.61
CA GLN A 258 7.98 -15.18 8.65
C GLN A 258 7.87 -14.53 7.26
N HIS A 259 6.65 -14.24 6.77
CA HIS A 259 6.46 -13.52 5.52
C HIS A 259 7.01 -12.09 5.57
N ILE A 260 6.83 -11.38 6.68
CA ILE A 260 7.37 -10.03 6.86
C ILE A 260 8.90 -10.05 6.90
N LEU A 261 9.51 -10.96 7.66
CA LEU A 261 10.97 -11.14 7.71
C LEU A 261 11.56 -11.51 6.35
N ARG A 262 10.82 -12.28 5.54
CA ARG A 262 11.27 -12.68 4.20
C ARG A 262 11.12 -11.57 3.15
N TRP A 263 10.01 -10.84 3.16
CA TRP A 263 9.61 -9.99 2.04
C TRP A 263 9.52 -8.50 2.37
N MET A 264 9.37 -8.10 3.63
CA MET A 264 9.33 -6.69 4.05
C MET A 264 10.06 -6.49 5.40
N PRO A 265 11.36 -6.82 5.51
CA PRO A 265 12.09 -6.87 6.79
C PRO A 265 12.55 -5.49 7.29
N VAL A 266 11.59 -4.58 7.44
CA VAL A 266 11.85 -3.17 7.78
C VAL A 266 10.80 -2.66 8.76
N LEU A 267 11.15 -1.72 9.62
CA LEU A 267 10.20 -1.07 10.51
C LEU A 267 9.59 0.17 9.85
N SER A 268 8.26 0.26 9.82
CA SER A 268 7.58 1.34 9.11
C SER A 268 7.94 2.74 9.59
N ASP A 269 8.30 2.91 10.86
CA ASP A 269 8.60 4.20 11.50
C ASP A 269 10.11 4.56 11.50
N ARG A 270 10.98 3.66 11.03
CA ARG A 270 12.46 3.84 11.09
C ARG A 270 13.18 3.65 9.76
N THR A 271 12.43 3.51 8.67
CA THR A 271 13.01 3.13 7.37
C THR A 271 12.97 4.30 6.41
N ALA A 272 14.12 4.89 6.10
CA ALA A 272 14.22 5.91 5.06
C ALA A 272 14.03 5.30 3.64
N PRO A 273 13.60 6.08 2.63
CA PRO A 273 13.43 5.61 1.25
C PRO A 273 14.63 4.85 0.68
N SER A 274 15.85 5.37 0.85
CA SER A 274 17.06 4.71 0.36
C SER A 274 17.36 3.38 1.05
N MET A 275 17.01 3.25 2.33
CA MET A 275 17.11 1.98 3.05
C MET A 275 16.07 0.99 2.54
N LEU A 276 14.81 1.42 2.39
CA LEU A 276 13.75 0.57 1.84
C LEU A 276 14.18 -0.01 0.48
N LEU A 277 14.65 0.84 -0.42
CA LEU A 277 15.14 0.43 -1.73
C LEU A 277 16.25 -0.62 -1.63
N LYS A 278 17.27 -0.37 -0.80
CA LYS A 278 18.40 -1.28 -0.61
C LYS A 278 17.96 -2.62 -0.03
N THR A 279 17.16 -2.61 1.03
CA THR A 279 16.72 -3.81 1.75
C THR A 279 15.83 -4.68 0.86
N LEU A 280 14.85 -4.09 0.19
CA LEU A 280 13.92 -4.87 -0.64
C LEU A 280 14.62 -5.44 -1.89
N SER A 281 15.60 -4.73 -2.46
CA SER A 281 16.41 -5.25 -3.57
C SER A 281 17.20 -6.51 -3.21
N THR A 282 17.42 -6.78 -1.92
CA THR A 282 18.07 -8.02 -1.43
C THR A 282 17.07 -9.10 -1.00
N CYS A 283 15.78 -8.80 -0.97
CA CYS A 283 14.72 -9.68 -0.45
C CYS A 283 13.72 -10.09 -1.54
N GLY A 284 14.22 -10.35 -2.76
CA GLY A 284 13.46 -10.87 -3.90
C GLY A 284 12.56 -9.88 -4.64
N TRP A 285 12.49 -8.62 -4.20
CA TRP A 285 11.92 -7.55 -5.00
C TRP A 285 12.82 -7.23 -6.18
N MET A 286 12.22 -6.83 -7.29
CA MET A 286 12.94 -6.54 -8.52
C MET A 286 12.95 -5.05 -8.80
N LEU A 287 14.15 -4.46 -8.76
CA LEU A 287 14.34 -3.07 -9.12
C LEU A 287 14.32 -2.89 -10.65
N ARG A 288 13.49 -1.96 -11.11
CA ARG A 288 13.42 -1.47 -12.48
C ARG A 288 13.69 0.03 -12.50
N SER A 289 14.51 0.46 -13.44
CA SER A 289 14.73 1.87 -13.79
C SER A 289 14.35 2.17 -15.23
N SER A 290 14.11 1.13 -16.02
CA SER A 290 13.58 1.20 -17.37
C SER A 290 12.70 -0.03 -17.64
N PHE A 291 11.77 0.15 -18.57
CA PHE A 291 10.90 -0.90 -19.07
C PHE A 291 11.25 -1.17 -20.53
N SER A 292 11.56 -2.42 -20.84
CA SER A 292 11.56 -2.85 -22.23
C SER A 292 10.16 -2.70 -22.78
N ARG A 293 10.02 -2.17 -24.00
CA ARG A 293 8.79 -2.42 -24.74
C ARG A 293 8.61 -3.93 -24.76
N SER A 294 7.57 -4.44 -24.10
CA SER A 294 6.89 -5.60 -24.67
C SER A 294 6.61 -5.16 -26.09
N SER A 295 7.33 -5.75 -27.05
CA SER A 295 7.01 -5.62 -28.45
C SER A 295 5.55 -6.01 -28.51
N ALA A 296 4.66 -5.01 -28.52
CA ALA A 296 3.23 -5.23 -28.56
C ALA A 296 3.08 -6.21 -29.69
N ALA A 297 2.72 -7.45 -29.31
CA ALA A 297 2.84 -8.59 -30.18
C ALA A 297 2.22 -8.16 -31.50
N GLY A 298 3.00 -8.27 -32.58
CA GLY A 298 2.56 -7.90 -33.92
C GLY A 298 1.28 -8.65 -34.22
N GLY A 299 0.16 -8.01 -33.88
CA GLY A 299 -1.20 -8.39 -34.18
C GLY A 299 -1.52 -7.65 -35.45
N ALA A 300 -1.43 -8.42 -36.54
CA ALA A 300 -1.78 -8.06 -37.89
C ALA A 300 -3.21 -7.48 -38.00
#